data_AF-B4F8Z0-F1
#
_entry.id   AF-B4F8Z0-F1
#
_cell.length_a   1.000
_cell.length_b   1.000
_cell.length_c   1.000
_cell.angle_alpha   90.00
_cell.angle_beta   90.00
_cell.angle_gamma   90.00
#
_symmetry.space_group_name_H-M   'P 1'
#
loop_
_entity.id
_entity.type
_entity.pdbx_description
1 polymer ?
#
loop_
_entity_poly.entity_id
_entity_poly.type
_entity_poly.pdbx_seq_one_letter_code
_entity_poly.pdbx_strand_id
1 'polypeptide(L)'
;MYDMNPSEKSTPSAQTAADRTRKTDQEASYLELTRMVISHGYPLSIVEHEEMRRFAKSLNPTFNMASSIDIEEYSTLLFQKEKADLKERIALLSRRVSLSASVWAPDGAEASVKYLCLAVHFIDSDWKLQRKTIKFGVFWSLPTSLERMIQFKEACVLDSDIGPFNVIQEALRDWNLDQKHFSLTSGSEIRNDEGTSKLMDLLIQRKCLPIRGELYNIDCVNDVLNNIVSKGQQVLCHVGNILETFIRAHMSSSLTRQQLLEAVAHMGLKCPHEDAKWWHIIYFRLEVLLHFKKAFPSEELLSAGDNKAVESVCRILRAFYHAVEVICSPICPTSNVYFNELWKVRTVLQEEASTDLIELANMVWEMQEAFNEYWQNSYLWLSIPVVLDPRFKITFIEFRLKRAFGTNAEKYVSAIRDTIRELFHEYCGLSNNLGGDTSTREVELDEFDSDSLEDWDEHLNAQTRNQQLRELDNYLEDGIVPRKDDFDILNWWMSNSTKYPTLSIMARDVLAVPASAVNFEAALSGKVNVIHKQWSTLNIKTIEALVCTRDWVK
;
A
#
# COMPACT_ATOMS: atom_id res chain seq x y z
N MET A 1 -51.72 -46.08 -21.00
CA MET A 1 -52.34 -47.39 -21.26
C MET A 1 -51.22 -48.35 -21.59
N TYR A 2 -50.88 -49.40 -20.85
CA TYR A 2 -51.28 -50.00 -19.58
C TYR A 2 -49.97 -50.68 -19.11
N ASP A 3 -49.42 -50.41 -17.93
CA ASP A 3 -49.82 -50.91 -16.61
C ASP A 3 -49.42 -52.38 -16.33
N MET A 4 -48.72 -52.52 -15.19
CA MET A 4 -48.67 -53.64 -14.23
C MET A 4 -47.85 -54.92 -14.54
N ASN A 5 -46.74 -55.19 -13.82
CA ASN A 5 -46.53 -55.63 -12.40
C ASN A 5 -46.54 -57.18 -12.25
N PRO A 6 -46.06 -57.78 -11.14
CA PRO A 6 -44.81 -57.61 -10.38
C PRO A 6 -44.21 -58.99 -9.93
N SER A 7 -43.01 -58.98 -9.32
CA SER A 7 -42.62 -59.75 -8.11
C SER A 7 -41.12 -60.09 -8.12
N GLU A 8 -40.37 -59.56 -7.16
CA GLU A 8 -39.86 -60.37 -6.05
C GLU A 8 -39.09 -59.48 -5.06
N LYS A 9 -39.40 -59.70 -3.79
CA LYS A 9 -38.80 -59.04 -2.64
C LYS A 9 -37.37 -59.54 -2.46
N SER A 10 -36.42 -58.63 -2.32
CA SER A 10 -35.17 -58.91 -1.61
C SER A 10 -34.84 -57.72 -0.71
N THR A 11 -35.06 -57.91 0.59
CA THR A 11 -34.50 -57.09 1.67
C THR A 11 -32.98 -57.04 1.57
N PRO A 12 -32.35 -55.86 1.70
CA PRO A 12 -30.97 -55.77 2.16
C PRO A 12 -30.95 -55.59 3.67
N SER A 13 -30.13 -56.43 4.28
CA SER A 13 -29.76 -56.51 5.68
C SER A 13 -29.39 -55.18 6.32
N ALA A 14 -29.80 -55.03 7.57
CA ALA A 14 -29.27 -54.06 8.52
C ALA A 14 -27.73 -54.08 8.55
N GLN A 15 -27.12 -53.14 7.85
CA GLN A 15 -25.81 -52.62 8.24
C GLN A 15 -26.09 -51.45 9.17
N THR A 16 -25.80 -51.67 10.45
CA THR A 16 -25.59 -50.65 11.46
C THR A 16 -24.70 -49.54 10.90
N ALA A 17 -25.32 -48.50 10.37
CA ALA A 17 -24.72 -47.18 10.33
C ALA A 17 -24.59 -46.77 11.79
N ALA A 18 -23.44 -47.05 12.39
CA ALA A 18 -23.01 -46.35 13.57
C ALA A 18 -23.04 -44.87 13.19
N ASP A 19 -24.13 -44.22 13.58
CA ASP A 19 -24.36 -42.80 13.51
C ASP A 19 -23.25 -42.16 14.33
N ARG A 20 -22.11 -41.90 13.67
CA ARG A 20 -21.06 -41.04 14.19
C ARG A 20 -21.67 -39.66 14.22
N THR A 21 -22.47 -39.40 15.25
CA THR A 21 -22.80 -38.08 15.73
C THR A 21 -21.47 -37.41 16.04
N ARG A 22 -20.86 -36.78 15.02
CA ARG A 22 -19.75 -35.86 15.21
C ARG A 22 -20.30 -34.80 16.15
N LYS A 23 -19.84 -34.82 17.39
CA LYS A 23 -20.19 -33.80 18.39
C LYS A 23 -19.73 -32.48 17.80
N THR A 24 -20.67 -31.70 17.27
CA THR A 24 -20.36 -30.48 16.55
C THR A 24 -19.82 -29.46 17.53
N ASP A 25 -18.61 -28.98 17.28
CA ASP A 25 -18.04 -27.86 18.02
C ASP A 25 -18.75 -26.57 17.55
N GLN A 26 -19.66 -26.08 18.39
CA GLN A 26 -20.43 -24.87 18.11
C GLN A 26 -19.53 -23.63 18.08
N GLU A 27 -18.50 -23.56 18.93
CA GLU A 27 -17.58 -22.43 18.98
C GLU A 27 -16.74 -22.36 17.71
N ALA A 28 -16.22 -23.50 17.25
CA ALA A 28 -15.53 -23.57 15.96
C ALA A 28 -16.42 -23.13 14.80
N SER A 29 -17.71 -23.49 14.83
CA SER A 29 -18.68 -23.10 13.80
C SER A 29 -18.95 -21.58 13.82
N TYR A 30 -19.00 -20.95 14.99
CA TYR A 30 -19.14 -19.50 15.13
C TYR A 30 -17.90 -18.74 14.67
N LEU A 31 -16.71 -19.29 14.89
CA LEU A 31 -15.47 -18.69 14.39
C LEU A 31 -15.43 -18.68 12.86
N GLU A 32 -15.80 -19.80 12.22
CA GLU A 32 -15.89 -19.87 10.75
C GLU A 32 -16.98 -18.96 10.17
N LEU A 33 -18.14 -18.88 10.85
CA LEU A 33 -19.20 -17.95 10.48
C LEU A 33 -18.73 -16.49 10.58
N THR A 34 -18.01 -16.15 11.65
CA THR A 34 -17.41 -14.81 11.83
C THR A 34 -16.38 -14.51 10.73
N ARG A 35 -15.51 -15.47 10.39
CA ARG A 35 -14.56 -15.32 9.27
C ARG A 35 -15.27 -15.06 7.94
N MET A 36 -16.38 -15.75 7.68
CA MET A 36 -17.20 -15.52 6.50
C MET A 36 -17.77 -14.10 6.49
N VAL A 37 -18.34 -13.64 7.61
CA VAL A 37 -18.90 -12.28 7.75
C VAL A 37 -17.84 -11.22 7.45
N ILE A 38 -16.66 -11.35 8.06
CA ILE A 38 -15.54 -10.41 7.90
C ILE A 38 -15.01 -10.43 6.46
N SER A 39 -14.76 -11.61 5.89
CA SER A 39 -14.13 -11.77 4.58
C SER A 39 -14.98 -11.15 3.46
N HIS A 40 -16.29 -11.42 3.51
CA HIS A 40 -17.25 -11.01 2.50
C HIS A 40 -17.91 -9.66 2.77
N GLY A 41 -17.72 -9.08 3.96
CA GLY A 41 -18.33 -7.79 4.27
C GLY A 41 -19.81 -7.86 4.61
N TYR A 42 -20.29 -8.99 5.11
CA TYR A 42 -21.70 -9.16 5.44
C TYR A 42 -22.11 -8.30 6.64
N PRO A 43 -23.40 -7.93 6.74
CA PRO A 43 -23.88 -7.29 7.95
C PRO A 43 -23.83 -8.30 9.10
N LEU A 44 -23.50 -7.87 10.31
CA LEU A 44 -23.44 -8.78 11.47
C LEU A 44 -24.80 -9.47 11.71
N SER A 45 -25.90 -8.81 11.35
CA SER A 45 -27.26 -9.33 11.42
C SER A 45 -27.59 -10.42 10.40
N ILE A 46 -26.69 -10.79 9.48
CA ILE A 46 -26.94 -11.88 8.51
C ILE A 46 -27.32 -13.19 9.20
N VAL A 47 -26.76 -13.43 10.39
CA VAL A 47 -27.03 -14.62 11.21
C VAL A 47 -28.46 -14.65 11.74
N GLU A 48 -29.13 -13.51 11.73
CA GLU A 48 -30.50 -13.36 12.20
C GLU A 48 -31.53 -13.57 11.11
N HIS A 49 -31.13 -13.53 9.83
CA HIS A 49 -32.01 -13.72 8.68
C HIS A 49 -32.65 -15.13 8.71
N GLU A 50 -33.94 -15.21 8.38
CA GLU A 50 -34.69 -16.45 8.49
C GLU A 50 -34.14 -17.53 7.55
N GLU A 51 -33.77 -17.16 6.33
CA GLU A 51 -33.19 -18.03 5.32
C GLU A 51 -31.86 -18.60 5.78
N MET A 52 -31.00 -17.78 6.40
CA MET A 52 -29.71 -18.21 6.93
C MET A 52 -29.90 -19.19 8.10
N ARG A 53 -30.86 -18.92 9.00
CA ARG A 53 -31.23 -19.85 10.09
C ARG A 53 -31.79 -21.17 9.55
N ARG A 54 -32.63 -21.13 8.52
CA ARG A 54 -33.17 -22.34 7.85
C ARG A 54 -32.07 -23.14 7.18
N PHE A 55 -31.13 -22.49 6.51
CA PHE A 55 -29.94 -23.10 5.92
C PHE A 55 -29.07 -23.78 6.98
N ALA A 56 -28.75 -23.11 8.08
CA ALA A 56 -27.95 -23.71 9.15
C ALA A 56 -28.65 -24.92 9.79
N LYS A 57 -29.97 -24.85 10.00
CA LYS A 57 -30.76 -25.98 10.54
C LYS A 57 -30.88 -27.16 9.59
N SER A 58 -30.86 -26.95 8.27
CA SER A 58 -30.91 -28.05 7.31
C SER A 58 -29.58 -28.82 7.28
N LEU A 59 -28.46 -28.14 7.54
CA LEU A 59 -27.15 -28.77 7.71
C LEU A 59 -27.02 -29.49 9.05
N ASN A 60 -27.49 -28.88 10.13
CA ASN A 60 -27.49 -29.47 11.46
C ASN A 60 -28.69 -28.99 12.30
N PRO A 61 -29.72 -29.82 12.52
CA PRO A 61 -30.91 -29.43 13.27
C PRO A 61 -30.66 -29.01 14.72
N THR A 62 -29.54 -29.46 15.32
CA THR A 62 -29.18 -29.13 16.71
C THR A 62 -28.25 -27.92 16.81
N PHE A 63 -27.86 -27.30 15.69
CA PHE A 63 -27.05 -26.10 15.71
C PHE A 63 -27.88 -24.91 16.17
N ASN A 64 -27.40 -24.25 17.23
CA ASN A 64 -27.97 -22.97 17.65
C ASN A 64 -27.31 -21.85 16.86
N MET A 65 -28.10 -20.93 16.33
CA MET A 65 -27.57 -19.83 15.52
C MET A 65 -27.08 -18.70 16.44
N ALA A 66 -25.90 -18.16 16.15
CA ALA A 66 -25.39 -16.95 16.79
C ALA A 66 -26.33 -15.75 16.58
N SER A 67 -26.30 -14.81 17.51
CA SER A 67 -26.85 -13.46 17.37
C SER A 67 -25.83 -12.51 16.76
N SER A 68 -26.27 -11.32 16.32
CA SER A 68 -25.36 -10.27 15.87
C SER A 68 -24.35 -9.84 16.95
N ILE A 69 -24.76 -9.84 18.22
CA ILE A 69 -23.90 -9.54 19.38
C ILE A 69 -22.81 -10.62 19.53
N ASP A 70 -23.18 -11.89 19.39
CA ASP A 70 -22.19 -12.97 19.45
C ASP A 70 -21.16 -12.79 18.33
N ILE A 71 -21.59 -12.49 17.09
CA ILE A 71 -20.66 -12.26 15.98
C ILE A 71 -19.75 -11.05 16.23
N GLU A 72 -20.25 -9.98 16.84
CA GLU A 72 -19.43 -8.83 17.24
C GLU A 72 -18.37 -9.21 18.28
N GLU A 73 -18.73 -10.00 19.28
CA GLU A 73 -17.81 -10.51 20.30
C GLU A 73 -16.75 -11.44 19.69
N TYR A 74 -17.15 -12.42 18.88
CA TYR A 74 -16.23 -13.30 18.15
C TYR A 74 -15.32 -12.54 17.18
N SER A 75 -15.81 -11.46 16.56
CA SER A 75 -15.00 -10.58 15.71
C SER A 75 -13.90 -9.88 16.53
N THR A 76 -14.23 -9.43 17.73
CA THR A 76 -13.28 -8.80 18.66
C THR A 76 -12.24 -9.81 19.14
N LEU A 77 -12.66 -11.03 19.51
CA LEU A 77 -11.76 -12.10 19.93
C LEU A 77 -10.77 -12.49 18.82
N LEU A 78 -11.28 -12.66 17.59
CA LEU A 78 -10.45 -12.96 16.43
C LEU A 78 -9.46 -11.83 16.15
N PHE A 79 -9.91 -10.57 16.20
CA PHE A 79 -9.03 -9.41 16.06
C PHE A 79 -7.91 -9.40 17.11
N GLN A 80 -8.21 -9.60 18.39
CA GLN A 80 -7.17 -9.57 19.44
C GLN A 80 -6.14 -10.69 19.26
N LYS A 81 -6.59 -11.88 18.87
CA LYS A 81 -5.71 -13.02 18.58
C LYS A 81 -4.76 -12.70 17.42
N GLU A 82 -5.31 -12.35 16.26
CA GLU A 82 -4.52 -12.06 15.06
C GLU A 82 -3.60 -10.84 15.25
N LYS A 83 -4.03 -9.85 16.05
CA LYS A 83 -3.22 -8.69 16.45
C LYS A 83 -2.01 -9.10 17.27
N ALA A 84 -2.18 -9.99 18.25
CA ALA A 84 -1.07 -10.50 19.06
C ALA A 84 -0.05 -11.22 18.18
N ASP A 85 -0.51 -12.12 17.31
CA ASP A 85 0.34 -12.87 16.39
C ASP A 85 1.10 -11.94 15.43
N LEU A 86 0.44 -10.90 14.91
CA LEU A 86 1.08 -9.92 14.02
C LEU A 86 2.09 -9.03 14.76
N LYS A 87 1.80 -8.61 16.00
CA LYS A 87 2.74 -7.85 16.83
C LYS A 87 4.01 -8.66 17.09
N GLU A 88 3.88 -9.94 17.40
CA GLU A 88 5.04 -10.83 17.61
C GLU A 88 5.89 -10.95 16.33
N ARG A 89 5.26 -11.16 15.17
CA ARG A 89 5.96 -11.22 13.88
C ARG A 89 6.75 -9.93 13.59
N ILE A 90 6.14 -8.77 13.78
CA ILE A 90 6.81 -7.47 13.58
C ILE A 90 7.93 -7.25 14.61
N ALA A 91 7.74 -7.70 15.85
CA ALA A 91 8.75 -7.60 16.90
C ALA A 91 10.00 -8.44 16.57
N LEU A 92 9.83 -9.65 16.03
CA LEU A 92 10.92 -10.60 15.77
C LEU A 92 11.64 -10.36 14.43
N LEU A 93 10.89 -10.04 13.36
CA LEU A 93 11.42 -10.14 11.98
C LEU A 93 11.97 -8.82 11.43
N SER A 94 11.39 -7.70 11.88
CA SER A 94 11.67 -6.39 11.32
C SER A 94 12.55 -5.59 12.25
N ARG A 95 13.70 -5.10 11.77
CA ARG A 95 14.48 -4.12 12.53
C ARG A 95 13.75 -2.79 12.54
N ARG A 96 13.30 -2.35 11.37
CA ARG A 96 12.42 -1.20 11.23
C ARG A 96 11.22 -1.51 10.35
N VAL A 97 10.21 -0.66 10.40
CA VAL A 97 8.98 -0.75 9.62
C VAL A 97 8.61 0.61 9.04
N SER A 98 8.01 0.61 7.86
CA SER A 98 7.45 1.80 7.25
C SER A 98 5.95 1.83 7.42
N LEU A 99 5.38 3.01 7.59
CA LEU A 99 3.95 3.22 7.70
C LEU A 99 3.40 3.91 6.47
N SER A 100 2.13 3.66 6.18
CA SER A 100 1.38 4.44 5.22
C SER A 100 0.04 4.85 5.80
N ALA A 101 -0.31 6.13 5.68
CA ALA A 101 -1.54 6.68 6.21
C ALA A 101 -2.32 7.41 5.11
N SER A 102 -3.56 6.99 4.89
CA SER A 102 -4.51 7.76 4.09
C SER A 102 -5.63 8.31 4.96
N VAL A 103 -6.49 9.15 4.39
CA VAL A 103 -7.67 9.69 5.05
C VAL A 103 -8.88 9.37 4.17
N TRP A 104 -9.99 8.97 4.79
CA TRP A 104 -11.27 8.75 4.12
C TRP A 104 -12.31 9.69 4.71
N ALA A 105 -13.06 10.36 3.85
CA ALA A 105 -14.24 11.13 4.25
C ALA A 105 -15.49 10.47 3.65
N PRO A 106 -16.57 10.26 4.42
CA PRO A 106 -17.85 9.82 3.88
C PRO A 106 -18.46 10.88 2.93
N ASP A 107 -19.32 10.45 2.01
CA ASP A 107 -19.98 11.34 1.04
C ASP A 107 -20.84 12.43 1.73
N GLY A 108 -20.64 13.71 1.39
CA GLY A 108 -21.50 14.82 1.83
C GLY A 108 -20.79 16.19 1.88
N ALA A 109 -21.55 17.29 1.78
CA ALA A 109 -21.04 18.67 1.72
C ALA A 109 -20.30 19.15 2.99
N GLU A 110 -20.43 18.42 4.10
CA GLU A 110 -19.66 18.61 5.32
C GLU A 110 -19.45 17.26 6.02
N ALA A 111 -18.57 16.41 5.48
CA ALA A 111 -18.12 15.23 6.21
C ALA A 111 -17.23 15.68 7.38
N SER A 112 -17.88 16.06 8.48
CA SER A 112 -17.21 16.49 9.71
C SER A 112 -16.40 15.36 10.35
N VAL A 113 -16.80 14.12 10.08
CA VAL A 113 -16.12 12.87 10.44
C VAL A 113 -15.11 12.51 9.35
N LYS A 114 -13.86 12.26 9.72
CA LYS A 114 -12.86 11.65 8.84
C LYS A 114 -12.30 10.39 9.47
N TYR A 115 -12.01 9.40 8.65
CA TYR A 115 -11.36 8.17 9.07
C TYR A 115 -9.89 8.20 8.68
N LEU A 116 -9.05 7.58 9.50
CA LEU A 116 -7.64 7.34 9.25
C LEU A 116 -7.36 5.83 9.32
N CYS A 117 -6.63 5.28 8.37
CA CYS A 117 -6.25 3.90 8.25
C CYS A 117 -4.75 3.93 8.10
N LEU A 118 -4.10 3.31 9.05
CA LEU A 118 -2.67 3.19 9.13
C LEU A 118 -2.31 1.77 8.77
N ALA A 119 -1.44 1.59 7.79
CA ALA A 119 -0.88 0.30 7.45
C ALA A 119 0.61 0.28 7.75
N VAL A 120 1.09 -0.86 8.24
CA VAL A 120 2.51 -1.17 8.39
C VAL A 120 3.00 -1.96 7.19
N HIS A 121 4.20 -1.64 6.75
CA HIS A 121 4.92 -2.23 5.64
C HIS A 121 6.26 -2.77 6.12
N PHE A 122 6.51 -4.04 5.83
CA PHE A 122 7.74 -4.73 6.21
C PHE A 122 7.97 -5.93 5.31
N ILE A 123 9.19 -6.45 5.26
CA ILE A 123 9.51 -7.70 4.56
C ILE A 123 9.64 -8.82 5.61
N ASP A 124 8.92 -9.91 5.40
CA ASP A 124 8.86 -11.03 6.35
C ASP A 124 10.06 -11.99 6.23
N SER A 125 10.01 -13.10 6.99
CA SER A 125 11.05 -14.16 6.98
C SER A 125 11.18 -14.86 5.63
N ASP A 126 10.10 -14.89 4.85
CA ASP A 126 10.03 -15.52 3.53
C ASP A 126 10.46 -14.54 2.43
N TRP A 127 11.00 -13.37 2.81
CA TRP A 127 11.41 -12.31 1.90
C TRP A 127 10.28 -11.82 0.99
N LYS A 128 9.06 -11.75 1.54
CA LYS A 128 7.90 -11.16 0.88
C LYS A 128 7.56 -9.84 1.52
N LEU A 129 7.24 -8.85 0.68
CA LEU A 129 6.73 -7.57 1.14
C LEU A 129 5.30 -7.76 1.68
N GLN A 130 5.11 -7.36 2.93
CA GLN A 130 3.84 -7.43 3.64
C GLN A 130 3.32 -6.02 3.87
N ARG A 131 2.02 -5.83 3.59
CA ARG A 131 1.24 -4.66 3.99
C ARG A 131 0.12 -5.14 4.90
N LYS A 132 0.04 -4.63 6.13
CA LYS A 132 -1.03 -4.97 7.07
C LYS A 132 -1.58 -3.72 7.74
N THR A 133 -2.89 -3.59 7.76
CA THR A 133 -3.62 -2.50 8.40
C THR A 133 -3.56 -2.68 9.90
N ILE A 134 -3.08 -1.66 10.63
CA ILE A 134 -2.81 -1.74 12.08
C ILE A 134 -3.70 -0.82 12.91
N LYS A 135 -4.31 0.19 12.28
CA LYS A 135 -5.24 1.12 12.93
C LYS A 135 -6.27 1.59 11.92
N PHE A 136 -7.54 1.65 12.34
CA PHE A 136 -8.61 2.34 11.63
C PHE A 136 -9.32 3.25 12.64
N GLY A 137 -8.91 4.52 12.70
CA GLY A 137 -9.39 5.51 13.65
C GLY A 137 -10.30 6.57 13.01
N VAL A 138 -10.89 7.39 13.87
CA VAL A 138 -11.76 8.50 13.47
C VAL A 138 -11.22 9.80 14.07
N PHE A 139 -11.28 10.88 13.29
CA PHE A 139 -10.94 12.23 13.74
C PHE A 139 -11.86 13.27 13.08
N TRP A 140 -11.83 14.50 13.57
CA TRP A 140 -12.75 15.57 13.17
C TRP A 140 -12.02 16.73 12.52
N SER A 141 -12.64 17.35 11.51
CA SER A 141 -12.04 18.50 10.80
C SER A 141 -12.31 19.86 11.45
N LEU A 142 -13.34 19.98 12.31
CA LEU A 142 -13.61 21.19 13.08
C LEU A 142 -14.13 20.85 14.49
N PRO A 143 -13.71 21.61 15.52
CA PRO A 143 -14.32 21.55 16.83
C PRO A 143 -15.63 22.35 16.79
N THR A 144 -16.76 21.66 16.93
CA THR A 144 -18.03 22.10 17.59
C THR A 144 -19.28 21.55 16.91
N SER A 145 -20.03 20.72 17.64
CA SER A 145 -21.51 20.79 17.71
C SER A 145 -21.98 20.01 18.94
N LEU A 146 -22.90 20.60 19.71
CA LEU A 146 -23.51 20.01 20.91
C LEU A 146 -24.27 18.71 20.60
N GLU A 147 -24.80 18.57 19.38
CA GLU A 147 -25.49 17.35 18.94
C GLU A 147 -24.56 16.12 18.91
N ARG A 148 -23.23 16.30 18.76
CA ARG A 148 -22.26 15.21 18.61
C ARG A 148 -21.85 14.53 19.91
N MET A 149 -21.84 15.24 21.04
CA MET A 149 -21.66 14.62 22.37
C MET A 149 -22.81 13.66 22.71
N ILE A 150 -24.00 13.88 22.12
CA ILE A 150 -25.20 13.09 22.41
C ILE A 150 -25.22 11.78 21.60
N GLN A 151 -24.69 11.74 20.37
CA GLN A 151 -24.66 10.54 19.52
C GLN A 151 -23.49 9.58 19.83
N PHE A 152 -22.34 10.08 20.32
CA PHE A 152 -21.15 9.26 20.63
C PHE A 152 -20.83 9.29 22.13
N LYS A 153 -21.79 8.79 22.94
CA LYS A 153 -21.78 8.80 24.41
C LYS A 153 -20.56 8.16 25.10
N GLU A 154 -19.70 7.43 24.38
CA GLU A 154 -18.50 6.78 24.93
C GLU A 154 -17.18 7.51 24.65
N ALA A 155 -17.19 8.62 23.90
CA ALA A 155 -16.00 9.43 23.67
C ALA A 155 -15.96 10.61 24.65
N CYS A 156 -15.71 10.35 25.93
CA CYS A 156 -15.17 11.37 26.83
C CYS A 156 -13.72 11.66 26.39
N VAL A 157 -13.55 12.61 25.49
CA VAL A 157 -12.24 12.96 24.94
C VAL A 157 -12.11 14.49 25.02
N LEU A 158 -11.07 14.95 25.74
CA LEU A 158 -10.82 16.36 26.08
C LEU A 158 -10.43 17.17 24.84
N ASP A 159 -10.54 18.51 24.95
CA ASP A 159 -10.31 19.51 23.88
C ASP A 159 -8.90 19.52 23.22
N SER A 160 -8.03 18.54 23.49
CA SER A 160 -6.69 18.37 22.90
C SER A 160 -6.60 17.33 21.78
N ASP A 161 -7.69 16.65 21.43
CA ASP A 161 -7.69 15.41 20.61
C ASP A 161 -8.04 15.60 19.11
N ILE A 162 -7.70 16.74 18.51
CA ILE A 162 -8.17 17.12 17.17
C ILE A 162 -7.08 16.89 16.12
N GLY A 163 -7.11 15.75 15.41
CA GLY A 163 -6.34 15.57 14.18
C GLY A 163 -5.78 14.16 13.92
N PRO A 164 -5.20 13.93 12.74
CA PRO A 164 -4.59 12.64 12.36
C PRO A 164 -3.44 12.23 13.30
N PHE A 165 -2.76 13.21 13.90
CA PHE A 165 -1.70 13.03 14.90
C PHE A 165 -2.03 12.01 15.98
N ASN A 166 -3.18 12.15 16.66
CA ASN A 166 -3.51 11.31 17.81
C ASN A 166 -3.74 9.86 17.41
N VAL A 167 -4.39 9.64 16.27
CA VAL A 167 -4.63 8.28 15.74
C VAL A 167 -3.30 7.60 15.42
N ILE A 168 -2.36 8.33 14.81
CA ILE A 168 -1.02 7.81 14.50
C ILE A 168 -0.24 7.54 15.80
N GLN A 169 -0.22 8.48 16.74
CA GLN A 169 0.50 8.32 18.01
C GLN A 169 -0.06 7.17 18.86
N GLU A 170 -1.38 7.02 18.93
CA GLU A 170 -2.04 5.91 19.61
C GLU A 170 -1.60 4.57 19.00
N ALA A 171 -1.57 4.48 17.67
CA ALA A 171 -1.15 3.28 16.97
C ALA A 171 0.33 2.97 17.19
N LEU A 172 1.22 3.96 17.12
CA LEU A 172 2.64 3.77 17.39
C LEU A 172 2.88 3.18 18.80
N ARG A 173 2.17 3.70 19.80
CA ARG A 173 2.25 3.22 21.18
C ARG A 173 1.65 1.83 21.34
N ASP A 174 0.45 1.60 20.81
CA ASP A 174 -0.23 0.29 20.91
C ASP A 174 0.61 -0.81 20.26
N TRP A 175 1.21 -0.54 19.11
CA TRP A 175 2.03 -1.50 18.37
C TRP A 175 3.51 -1.53 18.77
N ASN A 176 3.94 -0.74 19.76
CA ASN A 176 5.34 -0.60 20.18
C ASN A 176 6.30 -0.27 19.02
N LEU A 177 5.87 0.62 18.11
CA LEU A 177 6.63 0.97 16.90
C LEU A 177 7.51 2.21 17.06
N ASP A 178 7.46 2.89 18.21
CA ASP A 178 8.18 4.15 18.45
C ASP A 178 9.67 4.08 18.10
N GLN A 179 10.34 2.95 18.37
CA GLN A 179 11.77 2.76 18.09
C GLN A 179 12.06 1.99 16.79
N LYS A 180 11.02 1.46 16.14
CA LYS A 180 11.15 0.69 14.89
C LYS A 180 10.72 1.50 13.66
N HIS A 181 10.27 2.73 13.82
CA HIS A 181 9.72 3.49 12.72
C HIS A 181 10.82 3.94 11.73
N PHE A 182 10.65 3.63 10.44
CA PHE A 182 11.55 4.04 9.36
C PHE A 182 11.01 5.28 8.63
N SER A 183 9.81 5.17 8.05
CA SER A 183 9.17 6.23 7.26
C SER A 183 7.65 6.22 7.38
N LEU A 184 7.03 7.36 7.08
CA LEU A 184 5.58 7.55 7.00
C LEU A 184 5.23 8.12 5.62
N THR A 185 4.54 7.33 4.80
CA THR A 185 3.99 7.77 3.52
C THR A 185 2.56 8.24 3.70
N SER A 186 2.27 9.49 3.39
CA SER A 186 0.93 10.05 3.65
C SER A 186 0.46 11.06 2.62
N GLY A 187 -0.86 11.21 2.54
CA GLY A 187 -1.49 12.25 1.73
C GLY A 187 -1.26 13.64 2.33
N SER A 188 -1.47 14.68 1.51
CA SER A 188 -1.18 16.07 1.90
C SER A 188 -1.94 16.54 3.15
N GLU A 189 -3.12 15.99 3.41
CA GLU A 189 -3.92 16.32 4.59
C GLU A 189 -3.21 15.93 5.90
N ILE A 190 -2.61 14.74 5.95
CA ILE A 190 -1.86 14.27 7.13
C ILE A 190 -0.50 14.97 7.18
N ARG A 191 0.19 15.05 6.04
CA ARG A 191 1.52 15.61 5.97
C ARG A 191 1.59 17.08 6.41
N ASN A 192 0.60 17.87 5.98
CA ASN A 192 0.56 19.31 6.27
C ASN A 192 -0.12 19.61 7.61
N ASP A 193 -0.54 18.59 8.37
CA ASP A 193 -1.11 18.75 9.70
C ASP A 193 -0.05 19.18 10.71
N GLU A 194 -0.36 20.19 11.53
CA GLU A 194 0.57 20.73 12.53
C GLU A 194 0.90 19.69 13.60
N GLY A 195 -0.08 18.88 14.00
CA GLY A 195 0.13 17.80 14.97
C GLY A 195 1.11 16.76 14.43
N THR A 196 0.95 16.36 13.17
CA THR A 196 1.84 15.39 12.51
C THR A 196 3.27 15.92 12.37
N SER A 197 3.44 17.22 12.14
CA SER A 197 4.76 17.88 12.17
C SER A 197 5.39 17.83 13.57
N LYS A 198 4.61 18.09 14.63
CA LYS A 198 5.07 17.95 16.02
C LYS A 198 5.44 16.52 16.37
N LEU A 199 4.74 15.51 15.84
CA LEU A 199 5.12 14.10 16.02
C LEU A 199 6.50 13.83 15.46
N MET A 200 6.77 14.32 14.25
CA MET A 200 8.07 14.16 13.60
C MET A 200 9.17 14.78 14.46
N ASP A 201 8.98 16.01 14.95
CA ASP A 201 9.94 16.67 15.84
C ASP A 201 10.21 15.87 17.12
N LEU A 202 9.15 15.33 17.75
CA LEU A 202 9.26 14.49 18.94
C LEU A 202 10.04 13.20 18.68
N LEU A 203 9.79 12.53 17.54
CA LEU A 203 10.49 11.31 17.15
C LEU A 203 11.97 11.59 16.84
N ILE A 204 12.28 12.73 16.20
CA ILE A 204 13.66 13.17 15.96
C ILE A 204 14.38 13.45 17.29
N GLN A 205 13.76 14.21 18.19
CA GLN A 205 14.34 14.53 19.51
C GLN A 205 14.62 13.28 20.34
N ARG A 206 13.74 12.28 20.25
CA ARG A 206 13.89 10.98 20.93
C ARG A 206 14.84 10.01 20.22
N LYS A 207 15.44 10.40 19.09
CA LYS A 207 16.32 9.56 18.25
C LYS A 207 15.64 8.26 17.79
N CYS A 208 14.33 8.31 17.57
CA CYS A 208 13.53 7.18 17.11
C CYS A 208 13.74 6.90 15.61
N LEU A 209 14.02 7.95 14.84
CA LEU A 209 14.10 7.89 13.38
C LEU A 209 15.53 7.72 12.90
N PRO A 210 15.75 6.95 11.82
CA PRO A 210 17.06 6.86 11.21
C PRO A 210 17.43 8.21 10.59
N ILE A 211 18.73 8.54 10.58
CA ILE A 211 19.31 9.70 9.88
C ILE A 211 18.52 11.00 10.10
N ARG A 212 18.16 11.25 11.37
CA ARG A 212 17.40 12.44 11.81
C ARG A 212 16.08 12.67 11.06
N GLY A 213 15.47 11.60 10.52
CA GLY A 213 14.20 11.67 9.82
C GLY A 213 14.28 12.17 8.37
N GLU A 214 15.46 12.20 7.75
CA GLU A 214 15.63 12.63 6.34
C GLU A 214 14.80 11.81 5.34
N LEU A 215 14.47 10.56 5.67
CA LEU A 215 13.63 9.66 4.87
C LEU A 215 12.23 9.42 5.47
N TYR A 216 11.84 10.22 6.47
CA TYR A 216 10.63 9.96 7.24
C TYR A 216 9.36 10.37 6.49
N ASN A 217 9.25 11.65 6.11
CA ASN A 217 7.99 12.21 5.65
C ASN A 217 7.87 12.09 4.12
N ILE A 218 7.18 11.06 3.65
CA ILE A 218 7.06 10.73 2.22
C ILE A 218 5.69 11.13 1.70
N ASP A 219 5.67 11.83 0.57
CA ASP A 219 4.44 12.15 -0.14
C ASP A 219 3.83 10.89 -0.77
N CYS A 220 2.53 10.71 -0.58
CA CYS A 220 1.75 9.74 -1.35
C CYS A 220 1.87 10.07 -2.86
N VAL A 221 2.62 9.24 -3.60
CA VAL A 221 2.89 9.42 -5.02
C VAL A 221 1.60 9.42 -5.83
N ASN A 222 0.59 8.63 -5.43
CA ASN A 222 -0.72 8.66 -6.06
C ASN A 222 -1.35 10.06 -5.99
N ASP A 223 -1.26 10.75 -4.85
CA ASP A 223 -1.82 12.09 -4.68
C ASP A 223 -1.03 13.12 -5.49
N VAL A 224 0.30 13.00 -5.50
CA VAL A 224 1.19 13.80 -6.34
C VAL A 224 0.82 13.69 -7.81
N LEU A 225 0.69 12.45 -8.33
CA LEU A 225 0.32 12.21 -9.72
C LEU A 225 -1.05 12.81 -10.05
N ASN A 226 -2.04 12.73 -9.15
CA ASN A 226 -3.33 13.40 -9.37
C ASN A 226 -3.20 14.91 -9.42
N ASN A 227 -2.39 15.50 -8.53
CA ASN A 227 -2.20 16.93 -8.47
C ASN A 227 -1.53 17.44 -9.75
N ILE A 228 -0.57 16.69 -10.29
CA ILE A 228 0.08 16.98 -11.57
C ILE A 228 -0.95 16.90 -12.70
N VAL A 229 -1.73 15.80 -12.80
CA VAL A 229 -2.77 15.68 -13.83
C VAL A 229 -3.80 16.81 -13.74
N SER A 230 -4.12 17.26 -12.53
CA SER A 230 -5.05 18.37 -12.28
C SER A 230 -4.55 19.72 -12.78
N LYS A 231 -3.23 19.91 -12.97
CA LYS A 231 -2.72 21.12 -13.64
C LYS A 231 -3.22 21.22 -15.06
N GLY A 232 -3.36 20.09 -15.76
CA GLY A 232 -3.88 20.07 -17.12
C GLY A 232 -5.40 20.08 -17.27
N GLN A 233 -6.16 20.36 -16.20
CA GLN A 233 -7.62 20.16 -16.17
C GLN A 233 -8.35 20.84 -17.32
N GLN A 234 -7.98 22.06 -17.70
CA GLN A 234 -8.68 22.82 -18.75
C GLN A 234 -8.71 22.08 -20.09
N VAL A 235 -7.54 21.64 -20.56
CA VAL A 235 -7.42 20.90 -21.84
C VAL A 235 -8.02 19.50 -21.72
N LEU A 236 -7.82 18.83 -20.58
CA LEU A 236 -8.39 17.51 -20.33
C LEU A 236 -9.93 17.55 -20.34
N CYS A 237 -10.56 18.56 -19.76
CA CYS A 237 -12.01 18.76 -19.81
C CYS A 237 -12.50 19.02 -21.23
N HIS A 238 -11.76 19.81 -22.03
CA HIS A 238 -12.10 20.03 -23.44
C HIS A 238 -12.09 18.71 -24.23
N VAL A 239 -11.02 17.92 -24.10
CA VAL A 239 -10.93 16.57 -24.69
C VAL A 239 -12.04 15.65 -24.15
N GLY A 240 -12.36 15.74 -22.87
CA GLY A 240 -13.48 15.03 -22.25
C GLY A 240 -14.82 15.29 -22.94
N ASN A 241 -15.11 16.55 -23.30
CA ASN A 241 -16.34 16.93 -24.00
C ASN A 241 -16.41 16.39 -25.43
N ILE A 242 -15.27 16.37 -26.14
CA ILE A 242 -15.15 15.75 -27.47
C ILE A 242 -15.50 14.25 -27.37
N LEU A 243 -14.92 13.56 -26.39
CA LEU A 243 -15.13 12.12 -26.16
C LEU A 243 -16.58 11.81 -25.78
N GLU A 244 -17.20 12.65 -24.95
CA GLU A 244 -18.60 12.47 -24.60
C GLU A 244 -19.52 12.60 -25.82
N THR A 245 -19.24 13.58 -26.69
CA THR A 245 -19.98 13.76 -27.95
C THR A 245 -19.81 12.54 -28.87
N PHE A 246 -18.59 12.04 -29.01
CA PHE A 246 -18.28 10.83 -29.77
C PHE A 246 -19.05 9.61 -29.24
N ILE A 247 -18.99 9.34 -27.93
CA ILE A 247 -19.66 8.20 -27.31
C ILE A 247 -21.18 8.32 -27.49
N ARG A 248 -21.76 9.50 -27.25
CA ARG A 248 -23.20 9.74 -27.41
C ARG A 248 -23.67 9.48 -28.83
N ALA A 249 -22.92 9.94 -29.83
CA ALA A 249 -23.23 9.69 -31.23
C ALA A 249 -23.20 8.19 -31.57
N HIS A 250 -22.19 7.46 -31.10
CA HIS A 250 -22.03 6.03 -31.41
C HIS A 250 -22.95 5.13 -30.59
N MET A 251 -23.45 5.59 -29.45
CA MET A 251 -24.48 4.88 -28.68
C MET A 251 -25.89 5.00 -29.27
N SER A 252 -26.10 5.93 -30.22
CA SER A 252 -27.44 6.21 -30.78
C SER A 252 -27.98 5.16 -31.75
N SER A 253 -27.10 4.43 -32.46
CA SER A 253 -27.48 3.38 -33.41
C SER A 253 -27.07 1.99 -32.93
N SER A 254 -27.84 0.96 -33.29
CA SER A 254 -27.52 -0.42 -32.89
C SER A 254 -26.18 -0.91 -33.45
N LEU A 255 -25.85 -0.53 -34.69
CA LEU A 255 -24.63 -0.96 -35.37
C LEU A 255 -23.39 -0.33 -34.73
N THR A 256 -23.38 1.00 -34.58
CA THR A 256 -22.25 1.72 -33.97
C THR A 256 -22.06 1.37 -32.50
N ARG A 257 -23.15 1.06 -31.78
CA ARG A 257 -23.06 0.56 -30.40
C ARG A 257 -22.36 -0.79 -30.34
N GLN A 258 -22.66 -1.70 -31.26
CA GLN A 258 -22.01 -3.00 -31.32
C GLN A 258 -20.51 -2.87 -31.66
N GLN A 259 -20.17 -2.01 -32.60
CA GLN A 259 -18.77 -1.70 -32.95
C GLN A 259 -18.00 -1.11 -31.75
N LEU A 260 -18.62 -0.22 -30.98
CA LEU A 260 -18.02 0.35 -29.78
C LEU A 260 -17.74 -0.72 -28.71
N LEU A 261 -18.70 -1.61 -28.47
CA LEU A 261 -18.53 -2.73 -27.53
C LEU A 261 -17.43 -3.70 -27.98
N GLU A 262 -17.32 -3.94 -29.29
CA GLU A 262 -16.24 -4.74 -29.87
C GLU A 262 -14.87 -4.07 -29.63
N ALA A 263 -14.75 -2.76 -29.85
CA ALA A 263 -13.51 -2.04 -29.55
C ALA A 263 -13.12 -2.15 -28.07
N VAL A 264 -14.08 -1.97 -27.15
CA VAL A 264 -13.87 -2.11 -25.70
C VAL A 264 -13.39 -3.53 -25.34
N ALA A 265 -13.95 -4.57 -25.96
CA ALA A 265 -13.59 -5.96 -25.68
C ALA A 265 -12.11 -6.28 -26.00
N HIS A 266 -11.49 -5.54 -26.93
CA HIS A 266 -10.11 -5.76 -27.36
C HIS A 266 -9.05 -4.96 -26.57
N MET A 267 -9.46 -4.02 -25.70
CA MET A 267 -8.54 -3.11 -25.00
C MET A 267 -7.85 -3.74 -23.78
N GLY A 268 -8.42 -4.79 -23.19
CA GLY A 268 -7.91 -5.39 -21.95
C GLY A 268 -7.98 -4.49 -20.71
N LEU A 269 -8.50 -3.25 -20.83
CA LEU A 269 -8.67 -2.31 -19.73
C LEU A 269 -9.97 -2.54 -18.98
N LYS A 270 -9.92 -2.48 -17.65
CA LYS A 270 -11.12 -2.53 -16.81
C LYS A 270 -11.92 -1.25 -16.95
N CYS A 271 -13.23 -1.37 -17.15
CA CYS A 271 -14.13 -0.23 -17.17
C CYS A 271 -14.10 0.49 -15.80
N PRO A 272 -13.90 1.82 -15.77
CA PRO A 272 -13.94 2.58 -14.53
C PRO A 272 -15.31 2.47 -13.84
N HIS A 273 -15.32 2.39 -12.51
CA HIS A 273 -16.54 2.53 -11.72
C HIS A 273 -17.04 3.98 -11.73
N GLU A 274 -18.29 4.20 -11.33
CA GLU A 274 -18.91 5.55 -11.30
C GLU A 274 -18.16 6.53 -10.40
N ASP A 275 -17.49 6.02 -9.38
CA ASP A 275 -16.71 6.78 -8.43
C ASP A 275 -15.25 7.00 -8.88
N ALA A 276 -14.84 6.52 -10.05
CA ALA A 276 -13.47 6.67 -10.55
C ALA A 276 -12.99 8.12 -10.64
N LYS A 277 -11.67 8.33 -10.57
CA LYS A 277 -11.07 9.65 -10.79
C LYS A 277 -11.46 10.18 -12.16
N TRP A 278 -11.80 11.47 -12.23
CA TRP A 278 -12.28 12.11 -13.44
C TRP A 278 -11.34 11.92 -14.64
N TRP A 279 -10.02 11.99 -14.41
CA TRP A 279 -9.01 11.79 -15.46
C TRP A 279 -8.87 10.32 -15.89
N HIS A 280 -9.15 9.36 -15.00
CA HIS A 280 -9.18 7.94 -15.34
C HIS A 280 -10.35 7.63 -16.29
N ILE A 281 -11.51 8.26 -16.07
CA ILE A 281 -12.66 8.17 -16.99
C ILE A 281 -12.29 8.72 -18.37
N ILE A 282 -11.62 9.88 -18.42
CA ILE A 282 -11.15 10.47 -19.69
C ILE A 282 -10.16 9.53 -20.39
N TYR A 283 -9.17 9.00 -19.66
CA TYR A 283 -8.20 8.05 -20.18
C TYR A 283 -8.86 6.81 -20.79
N PHE A 284 -9.79 6.18 -20.07
CA PHE A 284 -10.51 5.02 -20.58
C PHE A 284 -11.24 5.35 -21.89
N ARG A 285 -11.94 6.49 -21.95
CA ARG A 285 -12.66 6.93 -23.15
C ARG A 285 -11.71 7.24 -24.32
N LEU A 286 -10.52 7.77 -24.06
CA LEU A 286 -9.48 7.99 -25.09
C LEU A 286 -9.04 6.67 -25.71
N GLU A 287 -8.76 5.67 -24.89
CA GLU A 287 -8.37 4.35 -25.38
C GLU A 287 -9.49 3.72 -26.22
N VAL A 288 -10.76 3.86 -25.79
CA VAL A 288 -11.92 3.42 -26.59
C VAL A 288 -11.93 4.10 -27.96
N LEU A 289 -11.77 5.42 -28.00
CA LEU A 289 -11.74 6.16 -29.26
C LEU A 289 -10.59 5.71 -30.17
N LEU A 290 -9.36 5.59 -29.65
CA LEU A 290 -8.19 5.21 -30.45
C LEU A 290 -8.31 3.77 -30.97
N HIS A 291 -8.79 2.84 -30.16
CA HIS A 291 -9.06 1.47 -30.60
C HIS A 291 -10.19 1.39 -31.62
N PHE A 292 -11.25 2.18 -31.43
CA PHE A 292 -12.34 2.29 -32.40
C PHE A 292 -11.84 2.79 -33.76
N LYS A 293 -11.05 3.88 -33.77
CA LYS A 293 -10.44 4.41 -35.00
C LYS A 293 -9.58 3.38 -35.73
N LYS A 294 -8.86 2.52 -34.98
CA LYS A 294 -8.02 1.47 -35.54
C LYS A 294 -8.84 0.31 -36.13
N ALA A 295 -9.93 -0.08 -35.48
CA ALA A 295 -10.78 -1.20 -35.91
C ALA A 295 -11.75 -0.81 -37.03
N PHE A 296 -12.24 0.43 -37.02
CA PHE A 296 -13.23 0.95 -37.95
C PHE A 296 -12.76 2.27 -38.58
N PRO A 297 -11.79 2.23 -39.51
CA PRO A 297 -11.35 3.41 -40.22
C PRO A 297 -12.48 3.93 -41.15
N SER A 298 -13.30 4.87 -40.68
CA SER A 298 -14.24 5.66 -41.50
C SER A 298 -13.70 7.07 -41.78
N GLU A 299 -14.44 7.88 -42.54
CA GLU A 299 -14.17 9.32 -42.74
C GLU A 299 -13.94 10.07 -41.42
N GLU A 300 -13.15 11.16 -41.48
CA GLU A 300 -12.59 11.92 -40.36
C GLU A 300 -13.60 12.20 -39.24
N LEU A 301 -13.47 11.44 -38.14
CA LEU A 301 -14.27 11.59 -36.92
C LEU A 301 -13.98 12.86 -36.13
N LEU A 302 -12.78 13.45 -36.32
CA LEU A 302 -12.25 14.59 -35.58
C LEU A 302 -11.46 15.50 -36.51
N SER A 303 -11.38 16.80 -36.18
CA SER A 303 -10.49 17.72 -36.87
C SER A 303 -9.02 17.31 -36.69
N ALA A 304 -8.13 17.73 -37.59
CA ALA A 304 -6.69 17.42 -37.49
C ALA A 304 -6.06 17.91 -36.16
N GLY A 305 -6.49 19.08 -35.67
CA GLY A 305 -6.05 19.62 -34.38
C GLY A 305 -6.55 18.80 -33.20
N ASP A 306 -7.84 18.47 -33.18
CA ASP A 306 -8.43 17.64 -32.12
C ASP A 306 -7.82 16.25 -32.09
N ASN A 307 -7.50 15.68 -33.26
CA ASN A 307 -6.88 14.37 -33.34
C ASN A 307 -5.48 14.36 -32.69
N LYS A 308 -4.65 15.37 -32.98
CA LYS A 308 -3.32 15.52 -32.37
C LYS A 308 -3.42 15.73 -30.86
N ALA A 309 -4.40 16.52 -30.39
CA ALA A 309 -4.65 16.72 -28.97
C ALA A 309 -5.06 15.42 -28.26
N VAL A 310 -6.01 14.66 -28.84
CA VAL A 310 -6.48 13.37 -28.34
C VAL A 310 -5.33 12.35 -28.22
N GLU A 311 -4.51 12.20 -29.25
CA GLU A 311 -3.38 11.26 -29.25
C GLU A 311 -2.33 11.64 -28.20
N SER A 312 -2.00 12.92 -28.09
CA SER A 312 -1.03 13.44 -27.12
C SER A 312 -1.52 13.28 -25.68
N VAL A 313 -2.76 13.69 -25.40
CA VAL A 313 -3.39 13.53 -24.08
C VAL A 313 -3.50 12.05 -23.69
N CYS A 314 -3.82 11.17 -24.64
CA CYS A 314 -3.87 9.74 -24.38
C CYS A 314 -2.49 9.19 -23.99
N ARG A 315 -1.42 9.57 -24.69
CA ARG A 315 -0.04 9.18 -24.33
C ARG A 315 0.35 9.65 -22.92
N ILE A 316 0.02 10.89 -22.57
CA ILE A 316 0.27 11.44 -21.24
C ILE A 316 -0.50 10.63 -20.20
N LEU A 317 -1.83 10.55 -20.31
CA LEU A 317 -2.65 9.86 -19.30
C LEU A 317 -2.34 8.37 -19.19
N ARG A 318 -1.91 7.72 -20.28
CA ARG A 318 -1.42 6.33 -20.25
C ARG A 318 -0.21 6.16 -19.35
N ALA A 319 0.76 7.10 -19.41
CA ALA A 319 1.93 7.07 -18.56
C ALA A 319 1.57 7.23 -17.07
N PHE A 320 0.65 8.15 -16.76
CA PHE A 320 0.14 8.35 -15.39
C PHE A 320 -0.63 7.12 -14.89
N TYR A 321 -1.53 6.57 -15.72
CA TYR A 321 -2.29 5.37 -15.38
C TYR A 321 -1.36 4.20 -15.07
N HIS A 322 -0.38 3.94 -15.94
CA HIS A 322 0.58 2.86 -15.74
C HIS A 322 1.42 3.05 -14.47
N ALA A 323 1.87 4.28 -14.20
CA ALA A 323 2.60 4.57 -12.97
C ALA A 323 1.74 4.30 -11.72
N VAL A 324 0.47 4.74 -11.70
CA VAL A 324 -0.46 4.45 -10.60
C VAL A 324 -0.72 2.96 -10.44
N GLU A 325 -0.89 2.24 -11.56
CA GLU A 325 -1.09 0.79 -11.59
C GLU A 325 0.06 0.02 -10.96
N VAL A 326 1.29 0.33 -11.36
CA VAL A 326 2.47 -0.33 -10.82
C VAL A 326 2.67 0.05 -9.35
N ILE A 327 2.64 1.35 -9.02
CA ILE A 327 2.97 1.86 -7.67
C ILE A 327 1.95 1.43 -6.62
N CYS A 328 0.67 1.44 -6.97
CA CYS A 328 -0.40 1.12 -6.03
C CYS A 328 -0.82 -0.36 -6.10
N SER A 329 -0.14 -1.20 -6.88
CA SER A 329 -0.50 -2.59 -7.12
C SER A 329 -0.90 -3.35 -5.83
N PRO A 330 -1.91 -4.25 -5.87
CA PRO A 330 -2.30 -5.05 -4.70
C PRO A 330 -1.17 -5.90 -4.11
N ILE A 331 -0.19 -6.29 -4.93
CA ILE A 331 0.96 -7.10 -4.51
C ILE A 331 2.04 -6.23 -3.83
N CYS A 332 1.89 -4.91 -3.83
CA CYS A 332 2.86 -3.91 -3.36
C CYS A 332 4.25 -4.10 -3.98
N PRO A 333 4.70 -3.24 -4.91
CA PRO A 333 6.07 -3.33 -5.41
C PRO A 333 7.08 -2.85 -4.35
N THR A 334 8.30 -3.37 -4.43
CA THR A 334 9.44 -2.87 -3.65
C THR A 334 9.85 -1.46 -4.08
N SER A 335 10.43 -0.70 -3.16
CA SER A 335 10.63 0.75 -3.34
C SER A 335 11.63 1.15 -4.44
N ASN A 336 12.49 0.24 -4.89
CA ASN A 336 13.39 0.44 -6.02
C ASN A 336 12.67 0.64 -7.36
N VAL A 337 11.40 0.22 -7.48
CA VAL A 337 10.62 0.35 -8.72
C VAL A 337 10.18 1.79 -8.98
N TYR A 338 9.89 2.55 -7.92
CA TYR A 338 9.19 3.84 -8.02
C TYR A 338 9.92 4.89 -8.85
N PHE A 339 11.24 4.99 -8.68
CA PHE A 339 12.07 5.93 -9.44
C PHE A 339 11.86 5.76 -10.95
N ASN A 340 11.89 4.52 -11.43
CA ASN A 340 11.79 4.25 -12.87
C ASN A 340 10.39 4.52 -13.41
N GLU A 341 9.33 4.23 -12.64
CA GLU A 341 7.96 4.53 -13.06
C GLU A 341 7.72 6.04 -13.16
N LEU A 342 8.18 6.81 -12.17
CA LEU A 342 8.14 8.28 -12.23
C LEU A 342 9.02 8.83 -13.37
N TRP A 343 10.14 8.17 -13.66
CA TRP A 343 11.01 8.54 -14.77
C TRP A 343 10.35 8.35 -16.13
N LYS A 344 9.51 7.32 -16.31
CA LYS A 344 8.71 7.14 -17.53
C LYS A 344 7.73 8.29 -17.70
N VAL A 345 7.01 8.68 -16.65
CA VAL A 345 6.10 9.84 -16.67
C VAL A 345 6.84 11.10 -17.07
N ARG A 346 8.00 11.38 -16.45
CA ARG A 346 8.86 12.51 -16.81
C ARG A 346 9.24 12.49 -18.29
N THR A 347 9.64 11.32 -18.80
CA THR A 347 10.09 11.18 -20.19
C THR A 347 8.94 11.48 -21.16
N VAL A 348 7.74 10.97 -20.90
CA VAL A 348 6.56 11.26 -21.73
C VAL A 348 6.21 12.75 -21.68
N LEU A 349 6.21 13.37 -20.51
CA LEU A 349 5.99 14.82 -20.40
C LEU A 349 7.03 15.61 -21.20
N GLN A 350 8.30 15.17 -21.24
CA GLN A 350 9.36 15.82 -22.02
C GLN A 350 9.16 15.65 -23.53
N GLU A 351 8.73 14.48 -23.98
CA GLU A 351 8.45 14.19 -25.38
C GLU A 351 7.25 15.01 -25.90
N GLU A 352 6.20 15.14 -25.10
CA GLU A 352 4.99 15.88 -25.47
C GLU A 352 5.13 17.41 -25.37
N ALA A 353 6.25 17.92 -24.81
CA ALA A 353 6.50 19.35 -24.69
C ALA A 353 6.79 20.04 -26.03
N SER A 354 7.20 19.29 -27.06
CA SER A 354 7.58 19.83 -28.37
C SER A 354 6.40 19.98 -29.35
N THR A 355 5.19 20.19 -28.83
CA THR A 355 3.96 20.25 -29.64
C THR A 355 3.67 21.66 -30.18
N ASP A 356 3.19 21.75 -31.42
CA ASP A 356 2.78 23.03 -32.04
C ASP A 356 1.41 23.53 -31.56
N LEU A 357 0.67 22.74 -30.77
CA LEU A 357 -0.62 23.13 -30.20
C LEU A 357 -0.39 23.92 -28.92
N ILE A 358 -0.66 25.23 -28.94
CA ILE A 358 -0.35 26.16 -27.83
C ILE A 358 -1.03 25.72 -26.52
N GLU A 359 -2.30 25.35 -26.56
CA GLU A 359 -3.03 24.93 -25.35
C GLU A 359 -2.43 23.65 -24.75
N LEU A 360 -2.04 22.69 -25.60
CA LEU A 360 -1.41 21.45 -25.16
C LEU A 360 0.00 21.69 -24.63
N ALA A 361 0.78 22.57 -25.28
CA ALA A 361 2.12 22.96 -24.82
C ALA A 361 2.06 23.60 -23.42
N ASN A 362 1.10 24.50 -23.19
CA ASN A 362 0.87 25.11 -21.88
C ASN A 362 0.48 24.07 -20.82
N MET A 363 -0.43 23.14 -21.17
CA MET A 363 -0.82 22.04 -20.28
C MET A 363 0.38 21.18 -19.86
N VAL A 364 1.22 20.78 -20.83
CA VAL A 364 2.41 19.97 -20.56
C VAL A 364 3.42 20.75 -19.71
N TRP A 365 3.62 22.03 -19.97
CA TRP A 365 4.50 22.89 -19.17
C TRP A 365 4.05 22.95 -17.70
N GLU A 366 2.77 23.21 -17.44
CA GLU A 366 2.26 23.26 -16.06
C GLU A 366 2.38 21.91 -15.33
N MET A 367 2.14 20.81 -16.03
CA MET A 367 2.37 19.46 -15.49
C MET A 367 3.85 19.20 -15.18
N GLN A 368 4.75 19.64 -16.08
CA GLN A 368 6.20 19.49 -15.89
C GLN A 368 6.71 20.28 -14.69
N GLU A 369 6.26 21.52 -14.51
CA GLU A 369 6.65 22.34 -13.37
C GLU A 369 6.22 21.70 -12.04
N ALA A 370 4.96 21.23 -11.97
CA ALA A 370 4.49 20.50 -10.79
C ALA A 370 5.26 19.20 -10.54
N PHE A 371 5.63 18.47 -11.61
CA PHE A 371 6.46 17.27 -11.49
C PHE A 371 7.88 17.62 -11.00
N ASN A 372 8.48 18.69 -11.53
CA ASN A 372 9.84 19.11 -11.20
C ASN A 372 9.94 19.55 -9.73
N GLU A 373 8.95 20.30 -9.23
CA GLU A 373 8.85 20.69 -7.83
C GLU A 373 8.86 19.45 -6.91
N TYR A 374 7.98 18.49 -7.20
CA TYR A 374 7.93 17.24 -6.46
C TYR A 374 9.26 16.46 -6.53
N TRP A 375 9.83 16.34 -7.72
CA TRP A 375 11.08 15.61 -7.95
C TRP A 375 12.25 16.22 -7.16
N GLN A 376 12.34 17.55 -7.10
CA GLN A 376 13.37 18.26 -6.33
C GLN A 376 13.30 18.00 -4.82
N ASN A 377 12.09 17.72 -4.30
CA ASN A 377 11.89 17.41 -2.88
C ASN A 377 11.99 15.90 -2.58
N SER A 378 11.80 15.05 -3.58
CA SER A 378 11.69 13.59 -3.41
C SER A 378 12.87 12.77 -3.94
N TYR A 379 13.83 13.39 -4.64
CA TYR A 379 14.93 12.66 -5.28
C TYR A 379 15.70 11.74 -4.32
N LEU A 380 15.85 12.13 -3.05
CA LEU A 380 16.66 11.42 -2.08
C LEU A 380 16.03 10.06 -1.75
N TRP A 381 14.81 10.05 -1.22
CA TRP A 381 14.12 8.81 -0.83
C TRP A 381 13.81 7.91 -2.03
N LEU A 382 13.58 8.48 -3.23
CA LEU A 382 13.41 7.72 -4.46
C LEU A 382 14.71 7.04 -4.93
N SER A 383 15.87 7.63 -4.64
CA SER A 383 17.16 7.13 -5.12
C SER A 383 17.75 6.05 -4.22
N ILE A 384 17.61 6.17 -2.89
CA ILE A 384 18.22 5.25 -1.93
C ILE A 384 17.87 3.77 -2.21
N PRO A 385 16.59 3.38 -2.46
CA PRO A 385 16.24 2.02 -2.84
C PRO A 385 16.89 1.52 -4.13
N VAL A 386 17.09 2.41 -5.11
CA VAL A 386 17.72 2.07 -6.40
C VAL A 386 19.21 1.82 -6.23
N VAL A 387 19.86 2.51 -5.30
CA VAL A 387 21.26 2.23 -4.94
C VAL A 387 21.38 0.80 -4.37
N LEU A 388 20.37 0.35 -3.62
CA LEU A 388 20.28 -1.02 -3.11
C LEU A 388 19.76 -2.04 -4.13
N ASP A 389 19.54 -1.65 -5.39
CA ASP A 389 19.29 -2.58 -6.47
C ASP A 389 20.63 -2.95 -7.15
N PRO A 390 21.05 -4.21 -7.08
CA PRO A 390 22.36 -4.65 -7.58
C PRO A 390 22.49 -4.54 -9.10
N ARG A 391 21.39 -4.32 -9.84
CA ARG A 391 21.39 -4.08 -11.29
C ARG A 391 21.74 -2.64 -11.64
N PHE A 392 21.60 -1.71 -10.69
CA PHE A 392 21.65 -0.26 -10.94
C PHE A 392 22.72 0.44 -10.12
N LYS A 393 22.68 0.27 -8.79
CA LYS A 393 23.57 0.90 -7.82
C LYS A 393 23.64 2.44 -7.99
N ILE A 394 24.62 3.07 -7.37
CA ILE A 394 24.85 4.52 -7.43
C ILE A 394 25.06 5.00 -8.87
N THR A 395 25.71 4.20 -9.72
CA THR A 395 26.07 4.55 -11.10
C THR A 395 24.86 4.85 -11.99
N PHE A 396 23.75 4.13 -11.79
CA PHE A 396 22.51 4.40 -12.53
C PHE A 396 21.90 5.75 -12.12
N ILE A 397 21.91 6.05 -10.83
CA ILE A 397 21.40 7.31 -10.30
C ILE A 397 22.25 8.48 -10.80
N GLU A 398 23.58 8.36 -10.81
CA GLU A 398 24.47 9.35 -11.40
C GLU A 398 24.12 9.62 -12.88
N PHE A 399 23.91 8.55 -13.66
CA PHE A 399 23.50 8.66 -15.06
C PHE A 399 22.17 9.40 -15.22
N ARG A 400 21.15 9.05 -14.41
CA ARG A 400 19.81 9.66 -14.48
C ARG A 400 19.82 11.11 -14.01
N LEU A 401 20.45 11.40 -12.87
CA LEU A 401 20.50 12.75 -12.32
C LEU A 401 21.31 13.72 -13.18
N LYS A 402 22.39 13.27 -13.84
CA LYS A 402 23.08 14.06 -14.87
C LYS A 402 22.15 14.50 -16.00
N ARG A 403 21.25 13.62 -16.45
CA ARG A 403 20.23 13.96 -17.46
C ARG A 403 19.12 14.87 -16.92
N ALA A 404 18.80 14.76 -15.63
CA ALA A 404 17.72 15.53 -15.00
C ALA A 404 18.12 16.96 -14.61
N PHE A 405 19.35 17.14 -14.10
CA PHE A 405 19.81 18.36 -13.44
C PHE A 405 21.06 18.97 -14.09
N GLY A 406 21.63 18.34 -15.13
CA GLY A 406 22.81 18.84 -15.82
C GLY A 406 24.00 19.01 -14.87
N THR A 407 24.60 20.21 -14.86
CA THR A 407 25.75 20.55 -14.01
C THR A 407 25.46 20.51 -12.51
N ASN A 408 24.19 20.64 -12.10
CA ASN A 408 23.81 20.60 -10.69
C ASN A 408 23.71 19.17 -10.14
N ALA A 409 23.80 18.15 -11.00
CA ALA A 409 23.62 16.75 -10.61
C ALA A 409 24.57 16.27 -9.51
N GLU A 410 25.82 16.77 -9.50
CA GLU A 410 26.84 16.34 -8.53
C GLU A 410 26.42 16.64 -7.08
N LYS A 411 25.75 17.77 -6.85
CA LYS A 411 25.22 18.12 -5.52
C LYS A 411 24.21 17.07 -5.03
N TYR A 412 23.30 16.64 -5.90
CA TYR A 412 22.27 15.64 -5.57
C TYR A 412 22.89 14.25 -5.36
N VAL A 413 23.86 13.88 -6.21
CA VAL A 413 24.59 12.59 -6.09
C VAL A 413 25.38 12.54 -4.79
N SER A 414 26.08 13.62 -4.42
CA SER A 414 26.80 13.70 -3.15
C SER A 414 25.86 13.50 -1.97
N ALA A 415 24.72 14.21 -1.94
CA ALA A 415 23.72 14.06 -0.89
C ALA A 415 23.24 12.60 -0.76
N ILE A 416 22.97 11.92 -1.88
CA ILE A 416 22.56 10.50 -1.87
C ILE A 416 23.66 9.61 -1.30
N ARG A 417 24.93 9.86 -1.67
CA ARG A 417 26.09 9.11 -1.19
C ARG A 417 26.29 9.30 0.32
N ASP A 418 26.12 10.53 0.80
CA ASP A 418 26.25 10.86 2.21
C ASP A 418 25.11 10.22 3.01
N THR A 419 23.86 10.32 2.55
CA THR A 419 22.69 9.72 3.21
C THR A 419 22.77 8.19 3.27
N ILE A 420 23.13 7.50 2.18
CA ILE A 420 23.24 6.03 2.24
C ILE A 420 24.36 5.58 3.16
N ARG A 421 25.45 6.35 3.22
CA ARG A 421 26.57 6.08 4.12
C ARG A 421 26.17 6.33 5.56
N GLU A 422 25.53 7.46 5.89
CA GLU A 422 25.05 7.75 7.24
C GLU A 422 24.06 6.67 7.72
N LEU A 423 23.11 6.29 6.86
CA LEU A 423 22.17 5.21 7.13
C LEU A 423 22.90 3.90 7.43
N PHE A 424 23.87 3.52 6.59
CA PHE A 424 24.64 2.29 6.79
C PHE A 424 25.40 2.27 8.13
N HIS A 425 26.00 3.39 8.53
CA HIS A 425 26.70 3.50 9.81
C HIS A 425 25.76 3.30 11.01
N GLU A 426 24.53 3.82 10.95
CA GLU A 426 23.54 3.58 12.01
C GLU A 426 23.18 2.09 12.13
N TYR A 427 23.04 1.37 11.01
CA TYR A 427 22.78 -0.07 11.03
C TYR A 427 23.97 -0.89 11.56
N CYS A 428 25.21 -0.45 11.29
CA CYS A 428 26.40 -1.05 11.91
C CYS A 428 26.37 -0.90 13.43
N GLY A 429 26.05 0.31 13.94
CA GLY A 429 25.97 0.58 15.37
C GLY A 429 24.90 -0.24 16.09
N LEU A 430 23.75 -0.46 15.45
CA LEU A 430 22.65 -1.26 16.01
C LEU A 430 22.97 -2.77 16.08
N SER A 431 23.81 -3.28 15.19
CA SER A 431 24.19 -4.70 15.19
C SER A 431 25.04 -5.09 16.40
N ASN A 432 25.80 -4.14 16.96
CA ASN A 432 26.68 -4.39 18.12
C ASN A 432 25.91 -4.53 19.44
N ASN A 433 24.69 -3.98 19.55
CA ASN A 433 23.89 -4.03 20.77
C ASN A 433 23.13 -5.35 20.95
N LEU A 434 22.97 -6.15 19.89
CA LEU A 434 22.22 -7.42 19.92
C LEU A 434 23.09 -8.64 20.30
N GLY A 435 24.41 -8.47 20.43
CA GLY A 435 25.35 -9.55 20.78
C GLY A 435 25.80 -9.59 22.24
N GLY A 436 25.32 -8.68 23.10
CA GLY A 436 25.85 -8.49 24.46
C GLY A 436 25.15 -9.26 25.59
N ASP A 437 23.99 -9.86 25.35
CA ASP A 437 23.14 -10.45 26.41
C ASP A 437 23.28 -11.99 26.54
N THR A 438 24.49 -12.52 26.41
CA THR A 438 24.78 -13.84 26.98
C THR A 438 25.30 -13.61 28.39
N SER A 439 24.39 -13.45 29.35
CA SER A 439 24.77 -13.43 30.77
C SER A 439 25.31 -14.81 31.14
N THR A 440 26.63 -14.95 31.11
CA THR A 440 27.36 -15.99 31.82
C THR A 440 26.96 -15.87 33.29
N ARG A 441 26.19 -16.85 33.77
CA ARG A 441 25.97 -17.04 35.21
C ARG A 441 27.33 -17.30 35.84
N GLU A 442 27.80 -16.36 36.64
CA GLU A 442 28.96 -16.54 37.51
C GLU A 442 28.72 -17.74 38.42
N VAL A 443 29.47 -18.81 38.18
CA VAL A 443 29.73 -19.86 39.16
C VAL A 443 31.17 -19.60 39.61
N GLU A 444 31.32 -19.13 40.85
CA GLU A 444 32.62 -18.95 41.50
C GLU A 444 33.34 -20.31 41.55
N LEU A 445 34.40 -20.44 40.73
CA LEU A 445 35.41 -21.48 40.87
C LEU A 445 36.80 -20.85 40.66
N ASP A 446 37.66 -21.20 41.61
CA ASP A 446 39.09 -20.90 41.83
C ASP A 446 39.93 -20.26 40.70
N GLU A 447 40.73 -19.28 41.11
CA GLU A 447 41.85 -18.64 40.41
C GLU A 447 42.85 -19.66 39.83
N PHE A 448 42.82 -19.91 38.52
CA PHE A 448 44.00 -19.95 37.62
C PHE A 448 43.60 -20.21 36.14
N ASP A 449 42.97 -19.25 35.47
CA ASP A 449 43.04 -19.13 34.00
C ASP A 449 42.62 -17.71 33.59
N SER A 450 43.59 -16.78 33.54
CA SER A 450 43.37 -15.49 32.87
C SER A 450 43.36 -15.79 31.39
N ASP A 451 42.19 -15.71 30.74
CA ASP A 451 42.03 -16.01 29.32
C ASP A 451 43.03 -15.16 28.51
N SER A 452 44.10 -15.80 28.06
CA SER A 452 45.31 -15.18 27.50
C SER A 452 45.09 -14.60 26.09
N LEU A 453 43.83 -14.45 25.68
CA LEU A 453 43.41 -14.08 24.34
C LEU A 453 42.42 -12.92 24.31
N GLU A 454 42.14 -12.25 25.43
CA GLU A 454 41.27 -11.05 25.44
C GLU A 454 41.75 -9.98 24.45
N ASP A 455 43.08 -9.80 24.32
CA ASP A 455 43.69 -8.89 23.36
C ASP A 455 43.50 -9.34 21.90
N TRP A 456 43.51 -10.65 21.66
CA TRP A 456 43.21 -11.26 20.36
C TRP A 456 41.72 -11.14 20.00
N ASP A 457 40.82 -11.30 20.96
CA ASP A 457 39.38 -11.09 20.77
C ASP A 457 39.07 -9.60 20.51
N GLU A 458 39.74 -8.68 21.21
CA GLU A 458 39.69 -7.24 20.90
C GLU A 458 40.20 -6.93 19.48
N HIS A 459 41.31 -7.54 19.07
CA HIS A 459 41.86 -7.40 17.72
C HIS A 459 40.89 -7.93 16.65
N LEU A 460 40.33 -9.11 16.85
CA LEU A 460 39.37 -9.73 15.94
C LEU A 460 38.07 -8.92 15.85
N ASN A 461 37.61 -8.38 16.98
CA ASN A 461 36.46 -7.47 17.03
C ASN A 461 36.74 -6.16 16.27
N ALA A 462 37.94 -5.58 16.42
CA ALA A 462 38.34 -4.39 15.67
C ALA A 462 38.45 -4.66 14.16
N GLN A 463 39.00 -5.81 13.77
CA GLN A 463 39.09 -6.24 12.37
C GLN A 463 37.69 -6.47 11.77
N THR A 464 36.80 -7.12 12.51
CA THR A 464 35.41 -7.38 12.10
C THR A 464 34.64 -6.07 11.93
N ARG A 465 34.79 -5.10 12.85
CA ARG A 465 34.20 -3.75 12.70
C ARG A 465 34.72 -3.03 11.46
N ASN A 466 36.03 -3.09 11.19
CA ASN A 466 36.61 -2.50 9.99
C ASN A 466 36.09 -3.16 8.70
N GLN A 467 35.82 -4.46 8.72
CA GLN A 467 35.24 -5.18 7.60
C GLN A 467 33.75 -4.83 7.39
N GLN A 468 32.98 -4.69 8.48
CA GLN A 468 31.60 -4.21 8.43
C GLN A 468 31.51 -2.81 7.82
N LEU A 469 32.38 -1.88 8.23
CA LEU A 469 32.40 -0.51 7.69
C LEU A 469 32.70 -0.44 6.18
N ARG A 470 33.37 -1.46 5.62
CA ARG A 470 33.66 -1.57 4.18
C ARG A 470 32.59 -2.30 3.37
N GLU A 471 31.59 -2.90 4.01
CA GLU A 471 30.56 -3.70 3.34
C GLU A 471 29.82 -2.90 2.26
N LEU A 472 29.46 -1.64 2.56
CA LEU A 472 28.85 -0.72 1.61
C LEU A 472 29.76 -0.43 0.40
N ASP A 473 31.03 -0.09 0.64
CA ASP A 473 31.97 0.20 -0.44
C ASP A 473 32.19 -1.05 -1.31
N ASN A 474 32.34 -2.23 -0.71
CA ASN A 474 32.45 -3.51 -1.44
C ASN A 474 31.22 -3.76 -2.32
N TYR A 475 30.00 -3.56 -1.78
CA TYR A 475 28.78 -3.70 -2.55
C TYR A 475 28.72 -2.71 -3.73
N LEU A 476 29.14 -1.46 -3.53
CA LEU A 476 29.13 -0.45 -4.59
C LEU A 476 30.18 -0.72 -5.68
N GLU A 477 31.33 -1.29 -5.32
CA GLU A 477 32.43 -1.64 -6.24
C GLU A 477 32.20 -2.97 -6.98
N ASP A 478 31.42 -3.89 -6.40
CA ASP A 478 31.06 -5.14 -7.06
C ASP A 478 30.37 -4.89 -8.42
N GLY A 479 30.53 -5.83 -9.35
CA GLY A 479 29.88 -5.74 -10.67
C GLY A 479 28.35 -5.61 -10.59
N ILE A 480 27.75 -5.01 -11.62
CA ILE A 480 26.29 -4.94 -11.75
C ILE A 480 25.71 -6.29 -12.17
N VAL A 481 24.53 -6.61 -11.64
CA VAL A 481 23.77 -7.79 -12.07
C VAL A 481 23.06 -7.49 -13.40
N PRO A 482 23.10 -8.40 -14.40
CA PRO A 482 22.38 -8.20 -15.66
C PRO A 482 20.87 -8.01 -15.44
N ARG A 483 20.27 -7.09 -16.19
CA ARG A 483 18.81 -6.88 -16.16
C ARG A 483 18.11 -8.07 -16.83
N LYS A 484 17.32 -8.81 -16.05
CA LYS A 484 16.39 -9.82 -16.53
C LYS A 484 14.98 -9.44 -16.08
N ASP A 485 13.98 -9.83 -16.87
CA ASP A 485 12.57 -9.50 -16.61
C ASP A 485 12.01 -10.23 -15.38
N ASP A 486 12.60 -11.35 -14.99
CA ASP A 486 12.23 -12.20 -13.85
C ASP A 486 13.10 -11.96 -12.59
N PHE A 487 13.90 -10.89 -12.57
CA PHE A 487 14.79 -10.62 -11.44
C PHE A 487 14.02 -10.25 -10.17
N ASP A 488 14.20 -11.04 -9.12
CA ASP A 488 13.66 -10.80 -7.78
C ASP A 488 14.74 -10.21 -6.86
N ILE A 489 14.56 -8.94 -6.51
CA ILE A 489 15.48 -8.19 -5.64
C ILE A 489 15.50 -8.72 -4.20
N LEU A 490 14.37 -9.20 -3.68
CA LEU A 490 14.27 -9.69 -2.31
C LEU A 490 14.99 -11.03 -2.17
N ASN A 491 14.76 -11.94 -3.11
CA ASN A 491 15.50 -13.20 -3.18
C ASN A 491 17.00 -13.01 -3.42
N TRP A 492 17.41 -11.96 -4.15
CA TRP A 492 18.82 -11.62 -4.29
C TRP A 492 19.45 -11.19 -2.96
N TRP A 493 18.79 -10.29 -2.21
CA TRP A 493 19.28 -9.86 -0.89
C TRP A 493 19.27 -10.99 0.13
N MET A 494 18.27 -11.89 0.07
CA MET A 494 18.24 -13.13 0.86
C MET A 494 19.49 -13.97 0.61
N SER A 495 19.78 -14.25 -0.66
CA SER A 495 20.89 -15.13 -1.07
C SER A 495 22.26 -14.52 -0.78
N ASN A 496 22.35 -13.19 -0.72
CA ASN A 496 23.60 -12.46 -0.46
C ASN A 496 23.70 -11.92 0.97
N SER A 497 22.79 -12.31 1.88
CA SER A 497 22.78 -11.86 3.27
C SER A 497 24.03 -12.28 4.05
N THR A 498 24.69 -13.38 3.67
CA THR A 498 25.97 -13.79 4.26
C THR A 498 27.15 -12.96 3.77
N LYS A 499 27.10 -12.49 2.51
CA LYS A 499 28.11 -11.59 1.93
C LYS A 499 27.94 -10.15 2.43
N TYR A 500 26.70 -9.72 2.59
CA TYR A 500 26.33 -8.38 3.05
C TYR A 500 25.34 -8.44 4.23
N PRO A 501 25.81 -8.79 5.44
CA PRO A 501 24.94 -8.98 6.60
C PRO A 501 24.25 -7.70 7.05
N THR A 502 24.91 -6.54 7.00
CA THR A 502 24.32 -5.28 7.46
C THR A 502 23.44 -4.66 6.38
N LEU A 503 23.90 -4.65 5.13
CA LEU A 503 23.16 -4.10 3.99
C LEU A 503 21.92 -4.93 3.68
N SER A 504 21.93 -6.26 3.84
CA SER A 504 20.73 -7.05 3.59
C SER A 504 19.60 -6.70 4.57
N ILE A 505 19.93 -6.35 5.81
CA ILE A 505 18.98 -5.86 6.81
C ILE A 505 18.52 -4.44 6.47
N MET A 506 19.45 -3.55 6.10
CA MET A 506 19.12 -2.19 5.66
C MET A 506 18.23 -2.20 4.40
N ALA A 507 18.53 -3.07 3.43
CA ALA A 507 17.76 -3.26 2.21
C ALA A 507 16.36 -3.80 2.49
N ARG A 508 16.23 -4.72 3.45
CA ARG A 508 14.91 -5.20 3.90
C ARG A 508 14.03 -4.06 4.40
N ASP A 509 14.57 -3.15 5.19
CA ASP A 509 13.79 -2.03 5.75
C ASP A 509 13.52 -0.94 4.68
N VAL A 510 14.51 -0.63 3.84
CA VAL A 510 14.39 0.38 2.76
C VAL A 510 13.47 -0.07 1.63
N LEU A 511 13.55 -1.33 1.20
CA LEU A 511 12.76 -1.86 0.09
C LEU A 511 11.27 -2.00 0.44
N ALA A 512 10.94 -2.01 1.74
CA ALA A 512 9.58 -2.05 2.25
C ALA A 512 8.88 -0.68 2.30
N VAL A 513 9.59 0.42 2.04
CA VAL A 513 9.02 1.77 2.03
C VAL A 513 7.93 1.87 0.96
N PRO A 514 6.68 2.22 1.29
CA PRO A 514 5.62 2.35 0.29
C PRO A 514 5.67 3.73 -0.38
N ALA A 515 5.37 3.80 -1.68
CA ALA A 515 5.17 5.08 -2.38
C ALA A 515 3.72 5.60 -2.29
N SER A 516 2.77 4.77 -1.89
CA SER A 516 1.35 5.14 -1.81
C SER A 516 0.74 4.75 -0.47
N ALA A 517 -0.18 5.58 0.03
CA ALA A 517 -0.99 5.26 1.19
C ALA A 517 -2.19 4.35 0.89
N VAL A 518 -2.54 4.23 -0.40
CA VAL A 518 -3.71 3.49 -0.88
C VAL A 518 -3.30 2.38 -1.85
N ASN A 519 -4.10 1.31 -1.89
CA ASN A 519 -3.98 0.25 -2.90
C ASN A 519 -4.57 0.71 -4.24
N PHE A 520 -4.36 -0.08 -5.30
CA PHE A 520 -4.67 0.32 -6.68
C PHE A 520 -6.16 0.58 -6.91
N GLU A 521 -7.02 -0.27 -6.35
CA GLU A 521 -8.47 -0.12 -6.46
C GLU A 521 -8.94 1.21 -5.87
N ALA A 522 -8.43 1.58 -4.70
CA ALA A 522 -8.65 2.88 -4.11
C ALA A 522 -7.92 4.01 -4.86
N ALA A 523 -6.75 3.72 -5.43
CA ALA A 523 -5.91 4.70 -6.11
C ALA A 523 -6.53 5.21 -7.40
N LEU A 524 -7.37 4.44 -8.10
CA LEU A 524 -8.08 4.93 -9.28
C LEU A 524 -9.52 5.38 -8.99
N SER A 525 -9.96 5.23 -7.75
CA SER A 525 -11.23 5.78 -7.31
C SER A 525 -11.08 7.25 -6.90
N GLY A 526 -12.06 8.05 -7.31
CA GLY A 526 -12.35 9.38 -6.81
C GLY A 526 -13.14 9.35 -5.48
N LYS A 527 -13.63 8.18 -5.06
CA LYS A 527 -14.17 7.95 -3.71
C LYS A 527 -13.45 6.79 -3.05
N VAL A 528 -13.09 6.94 -1.79
CA VAL A 528 -12.43 5.85 -1.08
C VAL A 528 -13.42 5.25 -0.09
N ASN A 529 -14.08 4.15 -0.48
CA ASN A 529 -15.01 3.41 0.39
C ASN A 529 -14.37 2.13 0.90
N VAL A 530 -13.63 2.23 2.02
CA VAL A 530 -13.07 1.04 2.70
C VAL A 530 -14.09 0.38 3.62
N ILE A 531 -15.04 1.15 4.15
CA ILE A 531 -16.10 0.64 5.01
C ILE A 531 -17.26 0.18 4.12
N HIS A 532 -17.66 -1.09 4.26
CA HIS A 532 -18.92 -1.55 3.70
C HIS A 532 -20.05 -0.68 4.27
N LYS A 533 -20.98 -0.21 3.43
CA LYS A 533 -22.13 0.61 3.87
C LYS A 533 -22.88 -0.01 5.06
N GLN A 534 -22.82 -1.34 5.19
CA GLN A 534 -23.45 -2.10 6.28
C GLN A 534 -22.70 -1.99 7.62
N TRP A 535 -21.41 -1.65 7.62
CA TRP A 535 -20.59 -1.48 8.81
C TRP A 535 -20.50 -0.03 9.27
N SER A 536 -20.91 0.95 8.45
CA SER A 536 -20.77 2.38 8.76
C SER A 536 -21.59 2.86 9.96
N THR A 537 -22.51 2.04 10.47
CA THR A 537 -23.31 2.33 11.67
C THR A 537 -22.77 1.68 12.93
N LEU A 538 -21.71 0.86 12.84
CA LEU A 538 -21.07 0.20 13.98
C LEU A 538 -20.18 1.20 14.73
N ASN A 539 -19.83 0.87 15.98
CA ASN A 539 -18.87 1.67 16.73
C ASN A 539 -17.46 1.55 16.10
N ILE A 540 -16.61 2.56 16.31
CA ILE A 540 -15.29 2.63 15.66
C ILE A 540 -14.37 1.45 16.02
N LYS A 541 -14.46 0.92 17.25
CA LYS A 541 -13.63 -0.24 17.68
C LYS A 541 -14.02 -1.51 16.94
N THR A 542 -15.32 -1.72 16.72
CA THR A 542 -15.84 -2.84 15.92
C THR A 542 -15.47 -2.67 14.46
N ILE A 543 -15.58 -1.46 13.89
CA ILE A 543 -15.13 -1.21 12.52
C ILE A 543 -13.63 -1.49 12.38
N GLU A 544 -12.81 -1.02 13.32
CA GLU A 544 -11.37 -1.29 13.37
C GLU A 544 -11.08 -2.79 13.39
N ALA A 545 -11.75 -3.54 14.27
CA ALA A 545 -11.60 -4.99 14.37
C ALA A 545 -11.96 -5.69 13.05
N LEU A 546 -13.09 -5.34 12.42
CA LEU A 546 -13.53 -5.94 11.16
C LEU A 546 -12.58 -5.62 10.00
N VAL A 547 -12.18 -4.35 9.86
CA VAL A 547 -11.30 -3.88 8.76
C VAL A 547 -9.92 -4.53 8.87
N CYS A 548 -9.31 -4.50 10.06
CA CYS A 548 -7.98 -5.07 10.27
C CYS A 548 -7.99 -6.59 10.12
N THR A 549 -8.94 -7.28 10.74
CA THR A 549 -9.03 -8.75 10.65
C THR A 549 -9.24 -9.21 9.21
N ARG A 550 -10.05 -8.48 8.43
CA ARG A 550 -10.24 -8.78 6.99
C ARG A 550 -8.95 -8.67 6.19
N ASP A 551 -8.07 -7.74 6.54
CA ASP A 551 -6.77 -7.55 5.90
C ASP A 551 -5.74 -8.59 6.34
N TRP A 552 -5.90 -9.16 7.54
CA TRP A 552 -4.98 -10.14 8.10
C TRP A 552 -5.29 -11.58 7.70
N VAL A 553 -6.58 -11.90 7.55
CA VAL A 553 -7.07 -13.25 7.17
C VAL A 553 -7.00 -13.52 5.67
N LYS A 554 -6.80 -12.47 4.86
CA LYS A 554 -6.41 -12.58 3.44
C LYS A 554 -4.90 -12.75 3.32
#